data_AF-F4S453-F1
#
_entry.id   AF-F4S453-F1
#
_cell.length_a   1.000
_cell.length_b   1.000
_cell.length_c   1.000
_cell.angle_alpha   90.00
_cell.angle_beta   90.00
_cell.angle_gamma   90.00
#
_symmetry.space_group_name_H-M   'P 1'
#
loop_
_entity.id
_entity.type
_entity.pdbx_description
1 polymer ?
#
loop_
_entity_poly.entity_id
_entity_poly.type
_entity_poly.pdbx_seq_one_letter_code
_entity_poly.pdbx_strand_id
1 'polypeptide(L)'
;MIIYLLALSHCFSAQRMDLKERQNSIPFFALPGPGMDAPPGLEVFHHINKMLQSGIQEWTNILKEVFMMESQFKEHSFWQFIGDLLSYMPTPAVQVTLMQFHAETQKFYLHENDLGLFQLQNLNQMILKAKNVMKEHIEQLQQDKVTESDRIINTFTDNEQEKLGQFKIDLAKQWSPVESIELRQHWVLHLSTYSYVNSHVKGMLETQVILESWVKADTRNIFKMASHQLGDPFEDLVTKRILSLKENLINDINSSNNSDTDSFVAAQSTLRNGLILTGNDRFTPAAYRTVMSFWVKHPGLHDHPLERLILLNSKHMELMIHQFQKSPTLQNSHNDLLTRFLEFFLDQPQDIRLGKFALRGLDNINFLKTFRKRGRDAA
;
A
#
# COMPACT_ATOMS: atom_id res chain seq x y z
N MET A 1 -10.42 27.98 19.14
CA MET A 1 -10.29 28.59 17.79
C MET A 1 -9.27 29.74 17.73
N ILE A 2 -9.36 30.78 18.58
CA ILE A 2 -8.42 31.93 18.57
C ILE A 2 -6.97 31.53 18.96
N ILE A 3 -6.79 30.67 19.96
CA ILE A 3 -5.47 30.11 20.36
C ILE A 3 -4.80 29.35 19.20
N TYR A 4 -5.61 28.72 18.35
CA TYR A 4 -5.16 27.84 17.28
C TYR A 4 -4.70 28.62 16.02
N LEU A 5 -5.39 29.72 15.68
CA LEU A 5 -4.99 30.60 14.57
C LEU A 5 -3.68 31.36 14.86
N LEU A 6 -3.45 31.74 16.12
CA LEU A 6 -2.17 32.32 16.56
C LEU A 6 -1.06 31.27 16.55
N ALA A 7 -1.33 30.04 17.02
CA ALA A 7 -0.35 28.95 17.01
C ALA A 7 0.09 28.54 15.59
N LEU A 8 -0.83 28.50 14.61
CA LEU A 8 -0.50 28.22 13.21
C LEU A 8 0.41 29.29 12.60
N SER A 9 0.10 30.58 12.81
CA SER A 9 0.94 31.69 12.34
C SER A 9 2.35 31.65 12.95
N HIS A 10 2.44 31.41 14.27
CA HIS A 10 3.72 31.27 14.96
C HIS A 10 4.49 29.99 14.59
N CYS A 11 3.80 28.90 14.26
CA CYS A 11 4.42 27.64 13.83
C CYS A 11 5.02 27.76 12.41
N PHE A 12 4.31 28.40 11.47
CA PHE A 12 4.87 28.75 10.15
C PHE A 12 6.07 29.70 10.25
N SER A 13 6.08 30.58 11.27
CA SER A 13 7.22 31.45 11.58
C SER A 13 8.41 30.65 12.11
N ALA A 14 8.17 29.72 13.04
CA ALA A 14 9.23 28.87 13.60
C ALA A 14 9.81 27.85 12.64
N GLN A 15 9.05 27.40 11.65
CA GLN A 15 9.59 26.55 10.58
C GLN A 15 10.65 27.26 9.73
N ARG A 16 10.69 28.60 9.75
CA ARG A 16 11.74 29.40 9.11
C ARG A 16 12.89 29.78 10.06
N MET A 17 12.72 29.51 11.35
CA MET A 17 13.71 29.78 12.38
C MET A 17 14.73 28.64 12.45
N ASP A 18 15.99 28.98 12.67
CA ASP A 18 16.98 27.96 12.97
C ASP A 18 16.69 27.27 14.33
N LEU A 19 17.37 26.16 14.64
CA LEU A 19 17.11 25.43 15.89
C LEU A 19 17.34 26.31 17.13
N LYS A 20 18.33 27.21 17.09
CA LYS A 20 18.68 28.08 18.21
C LYS A 20 17.61 29.15 18.42
N GLU A 21 17.06 29.69 17.35
CA GLU A 21 15.93 30.62 17.38
C GLU A 21 14.66 29.95 17.92
N ARG A 22 14.38 28.71 17.51
CA ARG A 22 13.25 27.93 18.05
C ARG A 22 13.39 27.63 19.54
N GLN A 23 14.58 27.24 19.99
CA GLN A 23 14.86 26.98 21.41
C GLN A 23 14.69 28.23 22.28
N ASN A 24 14.95 29.42 21.71
CA ASN A 24 14.82 30.70 22.41
C ASN A 24 13.44 31.36 22.22
N SER A 25 12.52 30.74 21.47
CA SER A 25 11.20 31.31 21.22
C SER A 25 10.29 31.14 22.44
N ILE A 26 9.31 32.04 22.56
CA ILE A 26 8.16 31.80 23.44
C ILE A 26 7.43 30.50 23.01
N PRO A 27 6.74 29.80 23.95
CA PRO A 27 5.93 28.64 23.60
C PRO A 27 4.89 28.96 22.51
N PHE A 28 4.75 28.07 21.54
CA PHE A 28 3.81 28.21 20.41
C PHE A 28 2.35 28.13 20.87
N PHE A 29 2.10 27.30 21.89
CA PHE A 29 0.84 27.24 22.62
C PHE A 29 1.03 27.87 23.99
N ALA A 30 0.31 28.96 24.27
CA ALA A 30 0.33 29.62 25.57
C ALA A 30 -0.29 28.71 26.63
N LEU A 31 0.49 28.38 27.67
CA LEU A 31 0.04 27.62 28.83
C LEU A 31 -0.45 28.60 29.91
N PRO A 32 -1.51 28.28 30.68
CA PRO A 32 -1.93 29.10 31.80
C PRO A 32 -0.79 29.23 32.83
N GLY A 33 -0.75 30.39 33.49
CA GLY A 33 0.32 30.72 34.44
C GLY A 33 0.33 29.82 35.68
N PRO A 34 1.44 29.80 36.43
CA PRO A 34 1.54 29.04 37.68
C PRO A 34 0.41 29.44 38.64
N GLY A 35 -0.36 28.47 39.13
CA GLY A 35 -1.44 28.68 40.11
C GLY A 35 -2.87 28.75 39.54
N MET A 36 -3.07 28.59 38.24
CA MET A 36 -4.38 28.29 37.66
C MET A 36 -4.58 26.78 37.53
N ASP A 37 -5.79 26.28 37.80
CA ASP A 37 -6.15 24.90 37.48
C ASP A 37 -5.92 24.65 35.99
N ALA A 38 -4.97 23.78 35.67
CA ALA A 38 -4.66 23.46 34.29
C ALA A 38 -5.88 22.75 33.68
N PRO A 39 -6.47 23.26 32.58
CA PRO A 39 -7.54 22.56 31.91
C PRO A 39 -7.03 21.16 31.49
N PRO A 40 -7.88 20.13 31.56
CA PRO A 40 -7.53 18.80 31.08
C PRO A 40 -7.00 18.90 29.63
N GLY A 41 -5.90 18.20 29.32
CA GLY A 41 -5.29 18.20 27.97
C GLY A 41 -4.15 19.17 27.74
N LEU A 42 -3.81 20.01 28.72
CA LEU A 42 -2.70 20.95 28.62
C LEU A 42 -1.34 20.27 28.34
N GLU A 43 -1.19 19.04 28.84
CA GLU A 43 0.03 18.24 28.69
C GLU A 43 0.36 17.93 27.23
N VAL A 44 -0.65 17.71 26.38
CA VAL A 44 -0.47 17.49 24.94
C VAL A 44 0.21 18.70 24.30
N PHE A 45 -0.27 19.92 24.59
CA PHE A 45 0.28 21.15 24.04
C PHE A 45 1.68 21.46 24.58
N HIS A 46 1.96 21.09 25.84
CA HIS A 46 3.30 21.18 26.40
C HIS A 46 4.30 20.30 25.61
N HIS A 47 3.95 19.05 25.33
CA HIS A 47 4.80 18.14 24.55
C HIS A 47 4.96 18.60 23.11
N ILE A 48 3.91 19.14 22.49
CA ILE A 48 4.00 19.73 21.15
C ILE A 48 4.94 20.95 21.14
N ASN A 49 4.88 21.84 22.14
CA ASN A 49 5.85 22.93 22.26
C ASN A 49 7.28 22.40 22.36
N LYS A 50 7.51 21.39 23.21
CA LYS A 50 8.81 20.73 23.35
C LYS A 50 9.31 20.15 22.02
N MET A 51 8.43 19.52 21.24
CA MET A 51 8.76 19.01 19.90
C MET A 51 9.18 20.13 18.95
N LEU A 52 8.42 21.22 18.87
CA LEU A 52 8.75 22.33 17.97
C LEU A 52 10.08 23.01 18.34
N GLN A 53 10.44 23.02 19.63
CA GLN A 53 11.68 23.59 20.14
C GLN A 53 12.87 22.61 20.09
N SER A 54 12.64 21.34 19.77
CA SER A 54 13.69 20.32 19.70
C SER A 54 14.24 20.09 18.29
N GLY A 55 15.35 19.34 18.24
CA GLY A 55 15.90 18.81 16.99
C GLY A 55 14.92 17.82 16.35
N ILE A 56 14.91 17.79 15.02
CA ILE A 56 13.99 16.95 14.23
C ILE A 56 14.07 15.46 14.60
N GLN A 57 15.24 15.00 15.04
CA GLN A 57 15.47 13.61 15.46
C GLN A 57 14.70 13.20 16.71
N GLU A 58 14.29 14.16 17.55
CA GLU A 58 13.51 13.88 18.76
C GLU A 58 12.01 13.77 18.50
N TRP A 59 11.55 14.24 17.34
CA TRP A 59 10.12 14.38 17.05
C TRP A 59 9.36 13.07 17.12
N THR A 60 9.96 11.97 16.65
CA THR A 60 9.33 10.64 16.72
C THR A 60 9.01 10.24 18.15
N ASN A 61 9.95 10.40 19.08
CA ASN A 61 9.74 9.99 20.47
C ASN A 61 8.68 10.85 21.15
N ILE A 62 8.71 12.17 20.93
CA ILE A 62 7.72 13.08 21.50
C ILE A 62 6.32 12.82 20.93
N LEU A 63 6.21 12.53 19.62
CA LEU A 63 4.92 12.16 19.01
C LEU A 63 4.36 10.85 19.56
N LYS A 64 5.21 9.84 19.82
CA LYS A 64 4.77 8.60 20.48
C LYS A 64 4.14 8.89 21.84
N GLU A 65 4.77 9.76 22.65
CA GLU A 65 4.25 10.18 23.96
C GLU A 65 2.90 10.93 23.79
N VAL A 66 2.85 11.93 22.92
CA VAL A 66 1.63 12.69 22.62
C VAL A 66 0.49 11.77 22.18
N PHE A 67 0.76 10.80 21.32
CA PHE A 67 -0.27 9.89 20.81
C PHE A 67 -0.76 8.87 21.83
N MET A 68 0.01 8.59 22.88
CA MET A 68 -0.40 7.77 24.01
C MET A 68 -1.27 8.50 25.04
N MET A 69 -1.27 9.84 25.05
CA MET A 69 -2.14 10.63 25.93
C MET A 69 -3.62 10.49 25.56
N GLU A 70 -4.53 10.77 26.50
CA GLU A 70 -5.97 10.62 26.30
C GLU A 70 -6.51 11.38 25.08
N SER A 71 -7.43 10.77 24.35
CA SER A 71 -7.91 11.25 23.05
C SER A 71 -8.91 12.41 23.13
N GLN A 72 -9.53 12.65 24.29
CA GLN A 72 -10.49 13.75 24.48
C GLN A 72 -9.88 15.14 24.22
N PHE A 73 -8.55 15.24 24.14
CA PHE A 73 -7.82 16.48 23.85
C PHE A 73 -7.35 16.58 22.40
N LYS A 74 -7.59 15.53 21.61
CA LYS A 74 -7.19 15.43 20.21
C LYS A 74 -8.40 15.68 19.31
N GLU A 75 -8.84 16.93 19.31
CA GLU A 75 -9.96 17.40 18.49
C GLU A 75 -9.52 17.71 17.05
N HIS A 76 -10.47 18.09 16.19
CA HIS A 76 -10.24 18.46 14.78
C HIS A 76 -9.02 19.34 14.57
N SER A 77 -8.90 20.39 15.38
CA SER A 77 -7.78 21.33 15.32
C SER A 77 -6.44 20.63 15.62
N PHE A 78 -6.36 19.76 16.62
CA PHE A 78 -5.13 19.02 16.87
C PHE A 78 -4.65 18.21 15.65
N TRP A 79 -5.57 17.47 15.02
CA TRP A 79 -5.23 16.64 13.86
C TRP A 79 -4.84 17.45 12.63
N GLN A 80 -5.50 18.58 12.40
CA GLN A 80 -5.11 19.51 11.33
C GLN A 80 -3.69 20.04 11.56
N PHE A 81 -3.34 20.39 12.80
CA PHE A 81 -2.02 20.92 13.15
C PHE A 81 -0.94 19.87 12.91
N ILE A 82 -1.14 18.65 13.40
CA ILE A 82 -0.22 17.53 13.14
C ILE A 82 -0.08 17.28 11.64
N GLY A 83 -1.19 17.36 10.90
CA GLY A 83 -1.21 17.26 9.45
C GLY A 83 -0.41 18.36 8.74
N ASP A 84 -0.40 19.58 9.27
CA ASP A 84 0.38 20.70 8.74
C ASP A 84 1.89 20.55 8.99
N LEU A 85 2.27 19.77 9.99
CA LEU A 85 3.67 19.46 10.28
C LEU A 85 4.26 18.33 9.41
N LEU A 86 3.43 17.51 8.74
CA LEU A 86 3.87 16.29 8.04
C LEU A 86 5.04 16.51 7.09
N SER A 87 5.03 17.58 6.30
CA SER A 87 6.08 17.88 5.32
C SER A 87 7.46 18.16 5.95
N TYR A 88 7.53 18.38 7.26
CA TYR A 88 8.77 18.65 7.99
C TYR A 88 9.20 17.47 8.86
N MET A 89 8.31 16.50 9.08
CA MET A 89 8.59 15.37 9.96
C MET A 89 9.62 14.43 9.34
N PRO A 90 10.52 13.83 10.14
CA PRO A 90 11.37 12.76 9.64
C PRO A 90 10.54 11.51 9.33
N THR A 91 11.01 10.65 8.42
CA THR A 91 10.32 9.39 8.03
C THR A 91 9.70 8.60 9.19
N PRO A 92 10.43 8.29 10.30
CA PRO A 92 9.83 7.58 11.43
C PRO A 92 8.68 8.33 12.11
N ALA A 93 8.73 9.67 12.21
CA ALA A 93 7.63 10.48 12.75
C ALA A 93 6.41 10.48 11.83
N VAL A 94 6.61 10.50 10.50
CA VAL A 94 5.51 10.34 9.54
C VAL A 94 4.86 8.96 9.69
N GLN A 95 5.63 7.88 9.86
CA GLN A 95 5.07 6.54 10.10
C GLN A 95 4.24 6.49 11.39
N VAL A 96 4.78 6.98 12.51
CA VAL A 96 4.05 7.03 13.80
C VAL A 96 2.75 7.82 13.67
N THR A 97 2.79 8.94 12.95
CA THR A 97 1.61 9.77 12.69
C THR A 97 0.57 9.07 11.82
N LEU A 98 0.99 8.39 10.74
CA LEU A 98 0.12 7.58 9.90
C LEU A 98 -0.58 6.47 10.69
N MET A 99 0.17 5.75 11.51
CA MET A 99 -0.36 4.70 12.38
C MET A 99 -1.42 5.26 13.32
N GLN A 100 -1.15 6.41 13.95
CA GLN A 100 -2.11 7.03 14.85
C GLN A 100 -3.36 7.51 14.12
N PHE A 101 -3.24 8.17 12.97
CA PHE A 101 -4.42 8.59 12.21
C PHE A 101 -5.32 7.41 11.87
N HIS A 102 -4.74 6.28 11.43
CA HIS A 102 -5.51 5.07 11.17
C HIS A 102 -6.18 4.52 12.43
N ALA A 103 -5.47 4.43 13.56
CA ALA A 103 -6.06 3.99 14.82
C ALA A 103 -7.23 4.89 15.27
N GLU A 104 -7.12 6.21 15.08
CA GLU A 104 -8.20 7.14 15.41
C GLU A 104 -9.39 7.00 14.46
N THR A 105 -9.17 6.83 13.15
CA THR A 105 -10.28 6.57 12.22
C THR A 105 -11.07 5.31 12.61
N GLN A 106 -10.39 4.27 13.12
CA GLN A 106 -11.04 3.05 13.59
C GLN A 106 -11.96 3.28 14.79
N LYS A 107 -11.61 4.19 15.71
CA LYS A 107 -12.47 4.53 16.85
C LYS A 107 -13.80 5.13 16.41
N PHE A 108 -13.82 5.94 15.34
CA PHE A 108 -15.05 6.54 14.82
C PHE A 108 -15.96 5.53 14.13
N TYR A 109 -15.41 4.51 13.45
CA TYR A 109 -16.25 3.44 12.88
C TYR A 109 -16.94 2.58 13.94
N LEU A 110 -16.45 2.59 15.19
CA LEU A 110 -17.04 1.85 16.30
C LEU A 110 -18.08 2.69 17.07
N HIS A 111 -18.09 4.01 16.91
CA HIS A 111 -18.92 4.94 17.68
C HIS A 111 -19.63 5.92 16.73
N GLU A 112 -20.82 5.55 16.26
CA GLU A 112 -21.64 6.38 15.36
C GLU A 112 -22.10 7.68 16.07
N ASN A 113 -21.55 8.83 15.67
CA ASN A 113 -22.03 10.13 16.11
C ASN A 113 -21.74 11.19 15.03
N ASP A 114 -22.66 12.14 14.78
CA ASP A 114 -22.59 13.09 13.65
C ASP A 114 -21.36 14.01 13.70
N LEU A 115 -20.92 14.41 14.90
CA LEU A 115 -19.65 15.14 15.12
C LEU A 115 -18.42 14.33 14.67
N GLY A 116 -18.54 13.00 14.65
CA GLY A 116 -17.52 12.06 14.19
C GLY A 116 -17.33 12.08 12.67
N LEU A 117 -18.35 12.44 11.88
CA LEU A 117 -18.23 12.46 10.41
C LEU A 117 -17.27 13.55 9.92
N PHE A 118 -17.36 14.76 10.47
CA PHE A 118 -16.46 15.86 10.13
C PHE A 118 -15.01 15.55 10.56
N GLN A 119 -14.85 14.96 11.75
CA GLN A 119 -13.57 14.52 12.25
C GLN A 119 -12.95 13.40 11.39
N LEU A 120 -13.77 12.44 10.96
CA LEU A 120 -13.37 11.35 10.08
C LEU A 120 -12.93 11.86 8.70
N GLN A 121 -13.67 12.81 8.13
CA GLN A 121 -13.28 13.46 6.87
C GLN A 121 -11.93 14.16 6.99
N ASN A 122 -11.71 14.91 8.09
CA ASN A 122 -10.44 15.54 8.36
C ASN A 122 -9.29 14.52 8.46
N LEU A 123 -9.47 13.47 9.27
CA LEU A 123 -8.48 12.40 9.41
C LEU A 123 -8.16 11.72 8.08
N ASN A 124 -9.17 11.45 7.25
CA ASN A 124 -8.97 10.87 5.91
C ASN A 124 -8.14 11.79 5.00
N GLN A 125 -8.35 13.10 5.05
CA GLN A 125 -7.52 14.07 4.32
C GLN A 125 -6.08 14.07 4.85
N MET A 126 -5.90 14.04 6.17
CA MET A 126 -4.56 14.00 6.78
C MET A 126 -3.82 12.70 6.50
N ILE A 127 -4.52 11.55 6.47
CA ILE A 127 -3.97 10.26 6.02
C ILE A 127 -3.48 10.36 4.58
N LEU A 128 -4.27 10.93 3.67
CA LEU A 128 -3.85 11.09 2.28
C LEU A 128 -2.60 11.97 2.17
N LYS A 129 -2.56 13.09 2.90
CA LYS A 129 -1.39 13.98 2.95
C LYS A 129 -0.16 13.24 3.48
N ALA A 130 -0.31 12.50 4.57
CA ALA A 130 0.79 11.75 5.19
C ALA A 130 1.29 10.61 4.30
N LYS A 131 0.39 9.93 3.57
CA LYS A 131 0.76 8.92 2.56
C LYS A 131 1.58 9.54 1.42
N ASN A 132 1.23 10.73 0.96
CA ASN A 132 1.99 11.42 -0.08
C ASN A 132 3.41 11.79 0.39
N VAL A 133 3.54 12.30 1.63
CA VAL A 133 4.85 12.60 2.23
C VAL A 133 5.66 11.30 2.43
N MET A 134 5.05 10.24 2.95
CA MET A 134 5.71 8.96 3.13
C MET A 134 6.18 8.37 1.79
N LYS A 135 5.37 8.50 0.74
CA LYS A 135 5.73 8.08 -0.61
C LYS A 135 6.94 8.85 -1.12
N GLU A 136 6.98 10.17 -0.96
CA GLU A 136 8.14 11.00 -1.30
C GLU A 136 9.40 10.52 -0.57
N HIS A 137 9.29 10.23 0.74
CA HIS A 137 10.43 9.74 1.52
C HIS A 137 10.92 8.37 1.06
N ILE A 138 10.00 7.45 0.74
CA ILE A 138 10.34 6.13 0.21
C ILE A 138 11.04 6.26 -1.14
N GLU A 139 10.53 7.11 -2.04
CA GLU A 139 11.14 7.35 -3.35
C GLU A 139 12.56 7.93 -3.21
N GLN A 140 12.81 8.81 -2.24
CA GLN A 140 14.15 9.34 -1.95
C GLN A 140 15.09 8.28 -1.35
N LEU A 141 14.58 7.40 -0.47
CA LEU A 141 15.36 6.28 0.10
C LEU A 141 15.78 5.24 -0.95
N GLN A 142 15.04 5.15 -2.06
CA GLN A 142 15.32 4.22 -3.16
C GLN A 142 16.34 4.77 -4.17
N GLN A 143 16.77 6.04 -4.04
CA GLN A 143 17.77 6.62 -4.94
C GLN A 143 19.19 6.23 -4.52
N ASP A 144 20.04 5.88 -5.49
CA ASP A 144 21.44 5.45 -5.28
C ASP A 144 22.31 6.49 -4.54
N LYS A 145 21.90 7.76 -4.60
CA LYS A 145 22.48 8.85 -3.82
C LYS A 145 21.41 9.41 -2.89
N VAL A 146 21.20 8.75 -1.77
CA VAL A 146 20.45 9.36 -0.67
C VAL A 146 21.21 10.62 -0.27
N THR A 147 20.71 11.80 -0.66
CA THR A 147 21.11 13.04 0.00
C THR A 147 20.68 12.88 1.45
N GLU A 148 21.65 12.63 2.34
CA GLU A 148 21.45 12.55 3.77
C GLU A 148 20.83 13.86 4.25
N SER A 149 19.51 13.88 4.31
CA SER A 149 18.73 14.91 4.97
C SER A 149 18.31 14.32 6.30
N ASP A 150 18.41 15.12 7.36
CA ASP A 150 17.94 14.75 8.70
C ASP A 150 16.46 14.30 8.73
N ARG A 151 15.71 14.59 7.66
CA ARG A 151 14.31 14.16 7.46
C ARG A 151 14.19 12.75 6.87
N ILE A 152 15.12 12.31 6.03
CA ILE A 152 14.99 11.07 5.24
C ILE A 152 15.79 9.96 5.90
N ILE A 153 15.12 9.21 6.77
CA ILE A 153 15.74 8.16 7.60
C ILE A 153 15.12 6.82 7.23
N ASN A 154 15.95 5.80 7.02
CA ASN A 154 15.46 4.45 6.75
C ASN A 154 14.94 3.79 8.03
N THR A 155 13.66 4.02 8.33
CA THR A 155 12.99 3.43 9.50
C THR A 155 12.53 1.98 9.29
N PHE A 156 12.70 1.40 8.09
CA PHE A 156 12.06 0.14 7.69
C PHE A 156 12.89 -1.11 8.00
N THR A 157 14.06 -0.98 8.60
CA THR A 157 14.87 -2.11 9.07
C THR A 157 14.28 -2.71 10.35
N ASP A 158 14.65 -3.94 10.69
CA ASP A 158 14.15 -4.60 11.92
C ASP A 158 14.48 -3.79 13.17
N ASN A 159 15.73 -3.34 13.29
CA ASN A 159 16.19 -2.55 14.44
C ASN A 159 15.43 -1.24 14.59
N GLU A 160 15.15 -0.54 13.47
CA GLU A 160 14.41 0.73 13.54
C GLU A 160 12.93 0.50 13.83
N GLN A 161 12.31 -0.57 13.33
CA GLN A 161 10.92 -0.89 13.65
C GLN A 161 10.74 -1.24 15.13
N GLU A 162 11.66 -1.97 15.75
CA GLU A 162 11.57 -2.27 17.19
C GLU A 162 11.61 -0.99 18.05
N LYS A 163 12.38 0.04 17.66
CA LYS A 163 12.39 1.34 18.34
C LYS A 163 11.02 2.05 18.31
N LEU A 164 10.18 1.75 17.31
CA LEU A 164 8.84 2.35 17.19
C LEU A 164 7.83 1.75 18.19
N GLY A 165 8.11 0.60 18.80
CA GLY A 165 7.22 -0.04 19.78
C GLY A 165 5.86 -0.36 19.16
N GLN A 166 4.76 0.07 19.78
CA GLN A 166 3.40 -0.21 19.28
C GLN A 166 3.08 0.41 17.89
N PHE A 167 3.91 1.34 17.40
CA PHE A 167 3.74 1.98 16.09
C PHE A 167 4.54 1.27 14.98
N LYS A 168 5.11 0.10 15.29
CA LYS A 168 5.86 -0.71 14.34
C LYS A 168 4.95 -1.40 13.33
N ILE A 169 5.55 -1.81 12.22
CA ILE A 169 4.92 -2.63 11.20
C ILE A 169 5.33 -4.09 11.41
N ASP A 170 4.41 -4.88 11.97
CA ASP A 170 4.62 -6.30 12.21
C ASP A 170 4.29 -7.15 10.99
N LEU A 171 5.31 -7.75 10.38
CA LEU A 171 5.15 -8.70 9.29
C LEU A 171 4.60 -10.05 9.81
N ALA A 172 3.72 -10.68 9.04
CA ALA A 172 3.10 -11.97 9.37
C ALA A 172 4.04 -13.15 9.11
N LYS A 173 4.87 -13.08 8.07
CA LYS A 173 5.91 -14.08 7.77
C LYS A 173 7.30 -13.53 8.06
N GLN A 174 8.26 -14.45 8.12
CA GLN A 174 9.69 -14.11 8.17
C GLN A 174 10.20 -13.91 6.73
N TRP A 175 10.81 -12.75 6.50
CA TRP A 175 11.32 -12.33 5.21
C TRP A 175 12.81 -12.02 5.31
N SER A 176 13.51 -12.07 4.17
CA SER A 176 14.90 -11.59 4.13
C SER A 176 14.94 -10.09 4.46
N PRO A 177 16.07 -9.54 4.96
CA PRO A 177 16.14 -8.13 5.34
C PRO A 177 15.70 -7.15 4.23
N VAL A 178 16.02 -7.47 2.97
CA VAL A 178 15.63 -6.64 1.81
C VAL A 178 14.12 -6.72 1.55
N GLU A 179 13.56 -7.93 1.56
CA GLU A 179 12.11 -8.14 1.38
C GLU A 179 11.30 -7.53 2.54
N SER A 180 11.82 -7.60 3.78
CA SER A 180 11.19 -6.96 4.96
C SER A 180 11.10 -5.45 4.80
N ILE A 181 12.16 -4.81 4.30
CA ILE A 181 12.17 -3.36 4.03
C ILE A 181 11.12 -3.03 2.96
N GLU A 182 11.13 -3.75 1.84
CA GLU A 182 10.19 -3.56 0.75
C GLU A 182 8.73 -3.72 1.20
N LEU A 183 8.44 -4.76 1.99
CA LEU A 183 7.11 -5.00 2.54
C LEU A 183 6.65 -3.88 3.45
N ARG A 184 7.52 -3.40 4.35
CA ARG A 184 7.17 -2.30 5.26
C ARG A 184 6.95 -0.98 4.51
N GLN A 185 7.74 -0.71 3.48
CA GLN A 185 7.53 0.43 2.57
C GLN A 185 6.18 0.32 1.84
N HIS A 186 5.83 -0.87 1.35
CA HIS A 186 4.53 -1.11 0.73
C HIS A 186 3.40 -0.90 1.74
N TRP A 187 3.51 -1.49 2.91
CA TRP A 187 2.47 -1.50 3.92
C TRP A 187 2.16 -0.15 4.51
N VAL A 188 3.18 0.68 4.78
CA VAL A 188 2.95 2.00 5.35
C VAL A 188 2.08 2.88 4.44
N LEU A 189 2.10 2.64 3.11
CA LEU A 189 1.24 3.31 2.13
C LEU A 189 -0.18 2.71 2.07
N HIS A 190 -0.34 1.47 2.52
CA HIS A 190 -1.56 0.67 2.41
C HIS A 190 -2.13 0.22 3.77
N LEU A 191 -1.76 0.89 4.87
CA LEU A 191 -2.10 0.51 6.26
C LEU A 191 -3.58 0.15 6.45
N SER A 192 -4.48 0.97 5.92
CA SER A 192 -5.92 0.72 5.96
C SER A 192 -6.28 -0.69 5.52
N THR A 193 -5.67 -1.24 4.47
CA THR A 193 -5.99 -2.60 4.02
C THR A 193 -5.43 -3.65 4.96
N TYR A 194 -4.19 -3.48 5.42
CA TYR A 194 -3.50 -4.45 6.26
C TYR A 194 -4.01 -4.51 7.71
N SER A 195 -4.58 -3.41 8.22
CA SER A 195 -5.10 -3.36 9.59
C SER A 195 -6.40 -4.14 9.79
N TYR A 196 -7.11 -4.53 8.73
CA TYR A 196 -8.41 -5.23 8.83
C TYR A 196 -8.34 -6.71 8.47
N VAL A 197 -7.16 -7.23 8.14
CA VAL A 197 -6.98 -8.64 7.76
C VAL A 197 -6.28 -9.42 8.87
N ASN A 198 -6.63 -10.69 9.01
CA ASN A 198 -5.95 -11.55 9.98
C ASN A 198 -4.53 -11.92 9.50
N SER A 199 -3.75 -12.55 10.38
CA SER A 199 -2.35 -12.89 10.12
C SER A 199 -2.15 -13.79 8.89
N HIS A 200 -3.07 -14.72 8.62
CA HIS A 200 -2.97 -15.62 7.47
C HIS A 200 -3.13 -14.86 6.15
N VAL A 201 -4.21 -14.07 6.02
CA VAL A 201 -4.47 -13.22 4.86
C VAL A 201 -3.36 -12.18 4.67
N LYS A 202 -2.85 -11.62 5.76
CA LYS A 202 -1.69 -10.71 5.78
C LYS A 202 -0.45 -11.38 5.17
N GLY A 203 -0.14 -12.61 5.56
CA GLY A 203 0.96 -13.38 4.98
C GLY A 203 0.79 -13.72 3.49
N MET A 204 -0.45 -13.94 3.03
CA MET A 204 -0.75 -14.09 1.60
C MET A 204 -0.44 -12.79 0.84
N LEU A 205 -0.87 -11.65 1.36
CA LEU A 205 -0.62 -10.34 0.77
C LEU A 205 0.87 -10.00 0.70
N GLU A 206 1.65 -10.31 1.75
CA GLU A 206 3.11 -10.15 1.72
C GLU A 206 3.76 -10.96 0.59
N THR A 207 3.36 -12.23 0.49
CA THR A 207 3.92 -13.14 -0.52
C THR A 207 3.64 -12.63 -1.93
N GLN A 208 2.44 -12.09 -2.16
CA GLN A 208 2.07 -11.49 -3.43
C GLN A 208 2.88 -10.23 -3.75
N VAL A 209 3.06 -9.32 -2.79
CA VAL A 209 3.82 -8.08 -3.01
C VAL A 209 5.24 -8.39 -3.47
N ILE A 210 5.91 -9.31 -2.77
CA ILE A 210 7.26 -9.76 -3.16
C ILE A 210 7.22 -10.46 -4.53
N LEU A 211 6.29 -11.40 -4.75
CA LEU A 211 6.19 -12.08 -6.04
C LEU A 211 6.02 -11.10 -7.21
N GLU A 212 5.15 -10.11 -7.09
CA GLU A 212 4.93 -9.10 -8.12
C GLU A 212 6.18 -8.27 -8.39
N SER A 213 6.90 -7.88 -7.34
CA SER A 213 8.13 -7.11 -7.45
C SER A 213 9.21 -7.87 -8.21
N TRP A 214 9.43 -9.13 -7.83
CA TRP A 214 10.40 -10.01 -8.49
C TRP A 214 10.04 -10.27 -9.96
N VAL A 215 8.76 -10.55 -10.25
CA VAL A 215 8.30 -10.75 -11.64
C VAL A 215 8.46 -9.47 -12.48
N LYS A 216 8.15 -8.29 -11.92
CA LYS A 216 8.35 -7.00 -12.60
C LYS A 216 9.83 -6.72 -12.86
N ALA A 217 10.70 -7.01 -11.89
CA ALA A 217 12.14 -6.82 -12.02
C ALA A 217 12.76 -7.77 -13.08
N ASP A 218 12.32 -9.03 -13.10
CA ASP A 218 12.72 -10.01 -14.12
C ASP A 218 12.25 -9.59 -15.52
N THR A 219 10.99 -9.17 -15.66
CA THR A 219 10.42 -8.70 -16.94
C THR A 219 11.17 -7.47 -17.48
N ARG A 220 11.65 -6.58 -16.61
CA ARG A 220 12.46 -5.42 -16.97
C ARG A 220 13.93 -5.75 -17.24
N ASN A 221 14.32 -7.03 -17.18
CA ASN A 221 15.69 -7.51 -17.30
C ASN A 221 16.65 -6.87 -16.28
N ILE A 222 16.15 -6.38 -15.13
CA ILE A 222 16.99 -5.78 -14.07
C ILE A 222 17.99 -6.83 -13.57
N PHE A 223 17.53 -8.05 -13.37
CA PHE A 223 18.39 -9.16 -12.93
C PHE A 223 19.37 -9.61 -14.00
N LYS A 224 19.05 -9.46 -15.30
CA LYS A 224 20.01 -9.77 -16.38
C LYS A 224 21.12 -8.73 -16.48
N MET A 225 20.79 -7.46 -16.26
CA MET A 225 21.80 -6.40 -16.14
C MET A 225 22.76 -6.67 -14.97
N ALA A 226 22.25 -7.22 -13.86
CA ALA A 226 23.06 -7.65 -12.72
C ALA A 226 23.78 -9.00 -12.96
N SER A 227 23.19 -9.94 -13.71
CA SER A 227 23.77 -11.25 -14.02
C SER A 227 25.00 -11.13 -14.91
N HIS A 228 25.11 -10.10 -15.76
CA HIS A 228 26.37 -9.81 -16.47
C HIS A 228 27.57 -9.56 -15.54
N GLN A 229 27.33 -9.19 -14.27
CA GLN A 229 28.36 -9.01 -13.26
C GLN A 229 28.51 -10.22 -12.31
N LEU A 230 27.48 -11.08 -12.21
CA LEU A 230 27.36 -12.14 -11.19
C LEU A 230 27.27 -13.57 -11.74
N GLY A 231 27.03 -13.75 -13.05
CA GLY A 231 26.96 -15.03 -13.79
C GLY A 231 25.60 -15.75 -13.75
N ASP A 232 25.50 -16.84 -14.53
CA ASP A 232 24.34 -17.75 -14.65
C ASP A 232 23.74 -18.25 -13.32
N PRO A 233 24.52 -18.53 -12.25
CA PRO A 233 23.97 -18.94 -10.96
C PRO A 233 22.96 -17.96 -10.36
N PHE A 234 23.05 -16.67 -10.73
CA PHE A 234 22.13 -15.64 -10.26
C PHE A 234 20.75 -15.74 -10.91
N GLU A 235 20.66 -16.02 -12.22
CA GLU A 235 19.38 -16.18 -12.92
C GLU A 235 18.61 -17.42 -12.42
N ASP A 236 19.33 -18.49 -12.12
CA ASP A 236 18.77 -19.70 -11.49
C ASP A 236 18.21 -19.40 -10.10
N LEU A 237 18.89 -18.58 -9.30
CA LEU A 237 18.43 -18.20 -7.96
C LEU A 237 17.15 -17.35 -8.02
N VAL A 238 17.09 -16.38 -8.93
CA VAL A 238 15.90 -15.55 -9.16
C VAL A 238 14.72 -16.41 -9.58
N THR A 239 14.93 -17.30 -10.55
CA THR A 239 13.88 -18.20 -11.05
C THR A 239 13.36 -19.12 -9.93
N LYS A 240 14.26 -19.72 -9.15
CA LYS A 240 13.91 -20.57 -8.00
C LYS A 240 13.11 -19.79 -6.95
N ARG A 241 13.50 -18.53 -6.66
CA ARG A 241 12.78 -17.69 -5.71
C ARG A 241 11.37 -17.38 -6.19
N ILE A 242 11.20 -16.99 -7.45
CA ILE A 242 9.88 -16.72 -8.06
C ILE A 242 8.99 -17.97 -8.01
N LEU A 243 9.52 -19.14 -8.39
CA LEU A 243 8.76 -20.40 -8.34
C LEU A 243 8.34 -20.76 -6.92
N SER A 244 9.25 -20.64 -5.95
CA SER A 244 8.94 -20.88 -4.54
C SER A 244 7.85 -19.94 -4.01
N LEU A 245 7.90 -18.65 -4.35
CA LEU A 245 6.87 -17.68 -3.96
C LEU A 245 5.50 -18.01 -4.57
N LYS A 246 5.46 -18.43 -5.84
CA LYS A 246 4.22 -18.88 -6.51
C LYS A 246 3.63 -20.08 -5.80
N GLU A 247 4.43 -21.11 -5.55
CA GLU A 247 3.98 -22.33 -4.88
C GLU A 247 3.46 -22.04 -3.48
N ASN A 248 4.19 -21.23 -2.70
CA ASN A 248 3.76 -20.81 -1.36
C ASN A 248 2.42 -20.09 -1.39
N LEU A 249 2.25 -19.10 -2.27
CA LEU A 249 1.00 -18.35 -2.35
C LEU A 249 -0.17 -19.22 -2.84
N ILE A 250 0.04 -20.13 -3.79
CA ILE A 250 -0.99 -21.08 -4.24
C ILE A 250 -1.40 -22.01 -3.09
N ASN A 251 -0.44 -22.51 -2.32
CA ASN A 251 -0.71 -23.37 -1.18
C ASN A 251 -1.49 -22.63 -0.09
N ASP A 252 -1.13 -21.38 0.21
CA ASP A 252 -1.89 -20.53 1.15
C ASP A 252 -3.31 -20.29 0.64
N ILE A 253 -3.49 -19.89 -0.63
CA ILE A 253 -4.82 -19.69 -1.24
C ILE A 253 -5.66 -20.96 -1.13
N ASN A 254 -5.11 -22.12 -1.49
CA ASN A 254 -5.87 -23.37 -1.53
C ASN A 254 -6.21 -23.92 -0.14
N SER A 255 -5.39 -23.61 0.87
CA SER A 255 -5.61 -24.03 2.26
C SER A 255 -6.46 -23.04 3.07
N SER A 256 -6.65 -21.81 2.58
CA SER A 256 -7.49 -20.79 3.22
C SER A 256 -8.94 -21.25 3.40
N ASN A 257 -9.49 -20.94 4.57
CA ASN A 257 -10.92 -21.09 4.81
C ASN A 257 -11.72 -20.04 3.99
N ASN A 258 -13.05 -20.14 4.02
CA ASN A 258 -13.91 -19.24 3.24
C ASN A 258 -13.80 -17.78 3.69
N SER A 259 -13.74 -17.52 5.00
CA SER A 259 -13.60 -16.15 5.54
C SER A 259 -12.28 -15.50 5.11
N ASP A 260 -11.18 -16.24 5.17
CA ASP A 260 -9.87 -15.76 4.74
C ASP A 260 -9.84 -15.49 3.24
N THR A 261 -10.49 -16.36 2.47
CA THR A 261 -10.63 -16.19 1.01
C THR A 261 -11.37 -14.90 0.70
N ASP A 262 -12.52 -14.66 1.32
CA ASP A 262 -13.34 -13.46 1.08
C ASP A 262 -12.59 -12.19 1.52
N SER A 263 -11.91 -12.25 2.68
CA SER A 263 -11.08 -11.16 3.19
C SER A 263 -9.92 -10.84 2.23
N PHE A 264 -9.26 -11.85 1.69
CA PHE A 264 -8.19 -11.68 0.71
C PHE A 264 -8.72 -11.03 -0.57
N VAL A 265 -9.86 -11.48 -1.12
CA VAL A 265 -10.51 -10.89 -2.31
C VAL A 265 -10.88 -9.42 -2.09
N ALA A 266 -11.43 -9.09 -0.92
CA ALA A 266 -11.76 -7.71 -0.57
C ALA A 266 -10.52 -6.82 -0.49
N ALA A 267 -9.43 -7.33 0.10
CA ALA A 267 -8.14 -6.65 0.16
C ALA A 267 -7.56 -6.39 -1.23
N GLN A 268 -7.59 -7.40 -2.13
CA GLN A 268 -7.12 -7.26 -3.53
C GLN A 268 -7.84 -6.14 -4.28
N SER A 269 -9.16 -6.07 -4.12
CA SER A 269 -10.00 -5.06 -4.77
C SER A 269 -9.61 -3.63 -4.36
N THR A 270 -9.09 -3.47 -3.13
CA THR A 270 -8.63 -2.19 -2.59
C THR A 270 -7.21 -1.86 -3.03
N LEU A 271 -6.30 -2.84 -2.98
CA LEU A 271 -4.88 -2.64 -3.33
C LEU A 271 -4.69 -2.37 -4.83
N ARG A 272 -5.57 -2.91 -5.68
CA ARG A 272 -5.45 -2.88 -7.15
C ARG A 272 -4.12 -3.46 -7.68
N ASN A 273 -3.47 -4.29 -6.88
CA ASN A 273 -2.22 -4.95 -7.20
C ASN A 273 -2.54 -6.41 -7.57
N GLY A 274 -2.26 -6.81 -8.81
CA GLY A 274 -2.10 -8.21 -9.26
C GLY A 274 -3.30 -9.13 -9.40
N LEU A 275 -4.16 -9.29 -8.38
CA LEU A 275 -5.16 -10.37 -8.37
C LEU A 275 -6.60 -9.85 -8.29
N ILE A 276 -6.92 -8.85 -9.11
CA ILE A 276 -8.26 -8.28 -9.15
C ILE A 276 -9.20 -9.29 -9.81
N LEU A 277 -10.17 -9.75 -9.02
CA LEU A 277 -11.33 -10.46 -9.52
C LEU A 277 -12.41 -9.44 -9.86
N THR A 278 -12.98 -9.59 -11.04
CA THR A 278 -13.90 -8.62 -11.64
C THR A 278 -15.34 -9.12 -11.62
N GLY A 279 -15.57 -10.41 -11.37
CA GLY A 279 -16.88 -11.04 -11.24
C GLY A 279 -17.35 -11.35 -9.80
N ASN A 280 -16.87 -10.59 -8.80
CA ASN A 280 -16.99 -10.90 -7.37
C ASN A 280 -18.41 -11.28 -6.91
N ASP A 281 -19.46 -10.65 -7.42
CA ASP A 281 -20.81 -10.85 -6.88
C ASP A 281 -21.41 -12.25 -7.18
N ARG A 282 -20.69 -13.12 -7.93
CA ARG A 282 -21.22 -14.38 -8.46
C ARG A 282 -20.36 -15.62 -8.19
N PHE A 283 -19.23 -15.47 -7.52
CA PHE A 283 -18.30 -16.58 -7.28
C PHE A 283 -18.37 -17.06 -5.83
N THR A 284 -18.21 -18.37 -5.66
CA THR A 284 -18.03 -18.98 -4.35
C THR A 284 -16.57 -18.86 -3.91
N PRO A 285 -16.25 -18.98 -2.60
CA PRO A 285 -14.86 -19.03 -2.14
C PRO A 285 -14.00 -20.08 -2.86
N ALA A 286 -14.57 -21.23 -3.21
CA ALA A 286 -13.87 -22.26 -4.00
C ALA A 286 -13.54 -21.78 -5.42
N ALA A 287 -14.43 -21.02 -6.06
CA ALA A 287 -14.19 -20.41 -7.35
C ALA A 287 -13.10 -19.34 -7.26
N TYR A 288 -13.10 -18.50 -6.21
CA TYR A 288 -12.03 -17.53 -5.95
C TYR A 288 -10.67 -18.20 -5.84
N ARG A 289 -10.55 -19.24 -5.01
CA ARG A 289 -9.29 -19.98 -4.86
C ARG A 289 -8.80 -20.55 -6.20
N THR A 290 -9.70 -21.10 -7.00
CA THR A 290 -9.38 -21.64 -8.33
C THR A 290 -8.80 -20.57 -9.26
N VAL A 291 -9.48 -19.44 -9.37
CA VAL A 291 -9.08 -18.35 -10.29
C VAL A 291 -7.81 -17.66 -9.80
N MET A 292 -7.69 -17.37 -8.50
CA MET A 292 -6.50 -16.72 -7.93
C MET A 292 -5.27 -17.63 -8.03
N SER A 293 -5.38 -18.92 -7.71
CA SER A 293 -4.28 -19.87 -7.89
C SER A 293 -3.82 -19.96 -9.35
N PHE A 294 -4.76 -19.87 -10.30
CA PHE A 294 -4.43 -19.78 -11.72
C PHE A 294 -3.67 -18.49 -12.06
N TRP A 295 -4.10 -17.36 -11.52
CA TRP A 295 -3.45 -16.07 -11.72
C TRP A 295 -2.04 -15.98 -11.13
N VAL A 296 -1.80 -16.61 -9.99
CA VAL A 296 -0.46 -16.69 -9.40
C VAL A 296 0.50 -17.47 -10.31
N LYS A 297 0.03 -18.54 -10.98
CA LYS A 297 0.83 -19.29 -11.96
C LYS A 297 1.19 -18.43 -13.18
N HIS A 298 0.23 -17.64 -13.65
CA HIS A 298 0.32 -16.89 -14.90
C HIS A 298 0.14 -15.37 -14.68
N PRO A 299 1.11 -14.69 -14.03
CA PRO A 299 1.02 -13.26 -13.78
C PRO A 299 0.99 -12.48 -15.10
N GLY A 300 0.15 -11.44 -15.19
CA GLY A 300 0.07 -10.54 -16.34
C GLY A 300 -1.09 -10.76 -17.33
N LEU A 301 -1.95 -11.75 -17.11
CA LEU A 301 -3.15 -12.04 -17.93
C LEU A 301 -4.48 -11.79 -17.16
N HIS A 302 -4.49 -10.87 -16.19
CA HIS A 302 -5.66 -10.68 -15.32
C HIS A 302 -6.78 -9.91 -16.06
N ASP A 303 -7.85 -10.61 -16.47
CA ASP A 303 -9.08 -9.95 -16.96
C ASP A 303 -10.33 -10.85 -16.81
N HIS A 304 -11.49 -10.20 -16.68
CA HIS A 304 -12.84 -10.76 -16.48
C HIS A 304 -13.22 -11.91 -17.43
N PRO A 305 -12.94 -11.86 -18.74
CA PRO A 305 -13.35 -12.92 -19.65
C PRO A 305 -12.68 -14.26 -19.33
N LEU A 306 -11.47 -14.20 -18.79
CA LEU A 306 -10.66 -15.38 -18.53
C LEU A 306 -11.05 -16.07 -17.23
N GLU A 307 -11.55 -15.34 -16.23
CA GLU A 307 -12.02 -15.91 -14.95
C GLU A 307 -13.07 -17.01 -15.18
N ARG A 308 -14.03 -16.78 -16.10
CA ARG A 308 -15.05 -17.76 -16.45
C ARG A 308 -14.50 -18.94 -17.24
N LEU A 309 -13.55 -18.72 -18.13
CA LEU A 309 -12.90 -19.79 -18.89
C LEU A 309 -12.08 -20.70 -17.95
N ILE A 310 -11.39 -20.11 -16.98
CA ILE A 310 -10.64 -20.83 -15.93
C ILE A 310 -11.58 -21.72 -15.10
N LEU A 311 -12.73 -21.19 -14.68
CA LEU A 311 -13.71 -21.95 -13.89
C LEU A 311 -14.35 -23.09 -14.68
N LEU A 312 -14.49 -22.95 -16.01
CA LEU A 312 -15.05 -24.01 -16.85
C LEU A 312 -14.03 -25.12 -17.12
N ASN A 313 -12.77 -24.79 -17.38
CA ASN A 313 -11.73 -25.78 -17.63
C ASN A 313 -10.31 -25.20 -17.42
N SER A 314 -9.85 -25.16 -16.17
CA SER A 314 -8.53 -24.60 -15.81
C SER A 314 -7.37 -25.34 -16.50
N LYS A 315 -7.43 -26.66 -16.63
CA LYS A 315 -6.38 -27.44 -17.32
C LYS A 315 -6.25 -27.09 -18.80
N HIS A 316 -7.39 -26.93 -19.47
CA HIS A 316 -7.38 -26.48 -20.87
C HIS A 316 -6.82 -25.07 -20.97
N MET A 317 -7.17 -24.17 -20.04
CA MET A 317 -6.60 -22.82 -20.01
C MET A 317 -5.09 -22.80 -19.78
N GLU A 318 -4.55 -23.66 -18.91
CA GLU A 318 -3.09 -23.79 -18.71
C GLU A 318 -2.40 -24.24 -20.01
N LEU A 319 -2.96 -25.25 -20.70
CA LEU A 319 -2.45 -25.70 -21.99
C LEU A 319 -2.46 -24.59 -23.04
N MET A 320 -3.56 -23.84 -23.12
CA MET A 320 -3.72 -22.74 -24.06
C MET A 320 -2.75 -21.60 -23.81
N ILE A 321 -2.49 -21.24 -22.55
CA ILE A 321 -1.45 -20.25 -22.20
C ILE A 321 -0.07 -20.76 -22.59
N HIS A 322 0.24 -22.03 -22.32
CA HIS A 322 1.53 -22.60 -22.71
C HIS A 322 1.75 -22.63 -24.22
N GLN A 323 0.71 -22.93 -25.00
CA GLN A 323 0.77 -22.87 -26.46
C GLN A 323 0.92 -21.42 -26.94
N PHE A 324 0.14 -20.49 -26.37
CA PHE A 324 0.21 -19.07 -26.69
C PHE A 324 1.61 -18.49 -26.45
N GLN A 325 2.23 -18.80 -25.31
CA GLN A 325 3.60 -18.37 -24.96
C GLN A 325 4.67 -18.86 -25.94
N LYS A 326 4.42 -19.98 -26.62
CA LYS A 326 5.31 -20.54 -27.64
C LYS A 326 4.96 -20.09 -29.06
N SER A 327 3.87 -19.33 -29.23
CA SER A 327 3.37 -18.94 -30.54
C SER A 327 4.11 -17.72 -31.08
N PRO A 328 4.52 -17.73 -32.37
CA PRO A 328 5.18 -16.58 -33.01
C PRO A 328 4.29 -15.33 -33.11
N THR A 329 2.96 -15.45 -32.91
CA THR A 329 2.01 -14.33 -32.86
C THR A 329 2.28 -13.31 -31.74
N LEU A 330 3.13 -13.64 -30.76
CA LEU A 330 3.55 -12.72 -29.69
C LEU A 330 4.35 -11.50 -30.17
N GLN A 331 5.00 -11.57 -31.33
CA GLN A 331 5.99 -10.56 -31.73
C GLN A 331 5.45 -9.44 -32.65
N ASN A 332 4.28 -9.60 -33.30
CA ASN A 332 3.93 -8.77 -34.48
C ASN A 332 2.57 -8.05 -34.44
N SER A 333 2.02 -7.71 -33.28
CA SER A 333 0.68 -7.09 -33.18
C SER A 333 0.64 -5.87 -32.26
N HIS A 334 -0.08 -4.81 -32.67
CA HIS A 334 -0.35 -3.61 -31.86
C HIS A 334 -1.45 -3.82 -30.80
N ASN A 335 -2.07 -5.00 -30.75
CA ASN A 335 -3.10 -5.32 -29.76
C ASN A 335 -2.50 -5.65 -28.39
N ASP A 336 -3.24 -5.32 -27.32
CA ASP A 336 -2.86 -5.71 -25.96
C ASP A 336 -2.78 -7.25 -25.80
N LEU A 337 -2.01 -7.69 -24.81
CA LEU A 337 -1.72 -9.11 -24.57
C LEU A 337 -2.98 -9.98 -24.43
N LEU A 338 -4.01 -9.46 -23.77
CA LEU A 338 -5.26 -10.17 -23.55
C LEU A 338 -6.04 -10.36 -24.86
N THR A 339 -6.17 -9.31 -25.66
CA THR A 339 -6.83 -9.37 -26.96
C THR A 339 -6.16 -10.44 -27.81
N ARG A 340 -4.83 -10.44 -27.87
CA ARG A 340 -4.04 -11.44 -28.62
C ARG A 340 -4.24 -12.85 -28.09
N PHE A 341 -4.31 -13.01 -26.77
CA PHE A 341 -4.57 -14.31 -26.17
C PHE A 341 -5.97 -14.82 -26.52
N LEU A 342 -7.00 -13.97 -26.46
CA LEU A 342 -8.37 -14.38 -26.79
C LEU A 342 -8.56 -14.67 -28.29
N GLU A 343 -7.90 -13.91 -29.17
CA GLU A 343 -7.85 -14.20 -30.61
C GLU A 343 -7.20 -15.56 -30.87
N PHE A 344 -6.00 -15.78 -30.29
CA PHE A 344 -5.35 -17.09 -30.33
C PHE A 344 -6.23 -18.21 -29.78
N PHE A 345 -6.93 -17.95 -28.67
CA PHE A 345 -7.83 -18.90 -28.05
C PHE A 345 -8.99 -19.26 -28.97
N LEU A 346 -9.53 -18.33 -29.74
CA LEU A 346 -10.62 -18.59 -30.69
C LEU A 346 -10.17 -19.32 -31.95
N ASP A 347 -8.91 -19.14 -32.36
CA ASP A 347 -8.34 -19.79 -33.54
C ASP A 347 -8.02 -21.27 -33.33
N GLN A 348 -8.03 -21.75 -32.08
CA GLN A 348 -7.85 -23.18 -31.78
C GLN A 348 -9.17 -23.96 -31.89
N PRO A 349 -9.12 -25.31 -31.86
CA PRO A 349 -10.30 -26.12 -31.64
C PRO A 349 -10.71 -26.09 -30.16
N GLN A 350 -11.85 -25.48 -29.85
CA GLN A 350 -12.43 -25.46 -28.50
C GLN A 350 -13.88 -25.94 -28.46
N ASP A 351 -14.32 -26.31 -27.27
CA ASP A 351 -15.74 -26.47 -26.94
C ASP A 351 -16.52 -25.19 -27.30
N ILE A 352 -17.69 -25.36 -27.93
CA ILE A 352 -18.57 -24.27 -28.39
C ILE A 352 -18.89 -23.28 -27.26
N ARG A 353 -19.04 -23.77 -26.03
CA ARG A 353 -19.33 -22.95 -24.85
C ARG A 353 -18.12 -22.09 -24.46
N LEU A 354 -16.90 -22.64 -24.53
CA LEU A 354 -15.67 -21.89 -24.27
C LEU A 354 -15.46 -20.81 -25.34
N GLY A 355 -15.66 -21.15 -26.62
CA GLY A 355 -15.59 -20.20 -27.73
C GLY A 355 -16.56 -19.02 -27.55
N LYS A 356 -17.80 -19.26 -27.12
CA LYS A 356 -18.76 -18.19 -26.83
C LYS A 356 -18.31 -17.24 -25.71
N PHE A 357 -17.62 -17.74 -24.69
CA PHE A 357 -17.12 -16.89 -23.61
C PHE A 357 -15.92 -16.04 -24.05
N ALA A 358 -14.99 -16.63 -24.80
CA ALA A 358 -13.85 -15.91 -25.35
C ALA A 358 -14.29 -14.81 -26.34
N LEU A 359 -15.25 -15.11 -27.22
CA LEU A 359 -15.82 -14.14 -28.16
C LEU A 359 -16.48 -12.95 -27.44
N ARG A 360 -17.33 -13.22 -26.43
CA ARG A 360 -17.91 -12.15 -25.60
C ARG A 360 -16.84 -11.30 -24.90
N GLY A 361 -15.73 -11.91 -24.50
CA GLY A 361 -14.58 -11.20 -23.94
C GLY A 361 -14.01 -10.17 -24.92
N LEU A 362 -13.72 -10.61 -26.14
CA LEU A 362 -13.22 -9.73 -27.21
C LEU A 362 -14.22 -8.62 -27.57
N ASP A 363 -15.50 -8.95 -27.69
CA ASP A 363 -16.56 -7.97 -27.98
C ASP A 363 -16.58 -6.85 -26.93
N ASN A 364 -16.48 -7.21 -25.65
CA ASN A 364 -16.44 -6.23 -24.55
C ASN A 364 -15.20 -5.34 -24.62
N ILE A 365 -14.02 -5.90 -24.90
CA ILE A 365 -12.78 -5.13 -25.05
C ILE A 365 -12.91 -4.13 -26.20
N ASN A 366 -13.42 -4.59 -27.35
CA ASN A 366 -13.62 -3.75 -28.54
C ASN A 366 -14.65 -2.64 -28.30
N PHE A 367 -15.74 -2.94 -27.58
CA PHE A 367 -16.72 -1.94 -27.17
C PHE A 367 -16.09 -0.84 -26.31
N LEU A 368 -15.34 -1.21 -25.28
CA LEU A 368 -14.67 -0.25 -24.38
C LEU A 368 -13.63 0.61 -25.11
N LYS A 369 -12.87 0.02 -26.05
CA LYS A 369 -11.92 0.77 -26.90
C LYS A 369 -12.63 1.81 -27.76
N THR A 370 -13.77 1.44 -28.36
CA THR A 370 -14.58 2.34 -29.21
C THR A 370 -15.18 3.48 -28.39
N PHE A 371 -15.67 3.20 -27.18
CA PHE A 371 -16.24 4.21 -26.29
C PHE A 371 -15.18 5.23 -25.81
N ARG A 372 -13.99 4.77 -25.44
CA ARG A 372 -12.86 5.65 -25.05
C ARG A 372 -12.30 6.50 -26.18
N LYS A 373 -12.46 6.06 -27.43
CA LYS A 373 -12.07 6.85 -28.61
C LYS A 373 -13.06 8.00 -28.83
N ARG A 374 -14.36 7.71 -28.81
CA ARG A 374 -15.43 8.72 -28.94
C ARG A 374 -15.42 9.76 -27.82
N GLY A 375 -15.08 9.39 -26.59
CA GLY A 375 -14.97 10.35 -25.47
C GLY A 375 -13.75 11.27 -25.55
N ARG A 376 -12.69 10.87 -26.28
CA ARG A 376 -11.52 11.73 -26.55
C ARG A 376 -11.70 12.61 -27.77
N ASP A 377 -12.44 12.15 -28.78
CA ASP A 377 -12.73 12.95 -29.97
C ASP A 377 -13.84 14.00 -29.73
N ALA A 378 -14.53 13.93 -28.59
CA ALA A 378 -15.60 14.84 -28.18
C ALA A 378 -15.20 15.85 -27.08
N ALA A 379 -13.95 15.80 -26.60
CA ALA A 379 -13.35 16.74 -25.65
C ALA A 379 -12.25 17.53 -26.35
#